data_AF-A0A1Q9S0J1-F1
#
_entry.id   AF-A0A1Q9S0J1-F1
#
_cell.length_a   1.000
_cell.length_b   1.000
_cell.length_c   1.000
_cell.angle_alpha   90.00
_cell.angle_beta   90.00
_cell.angle_gamma   90.00
#
_symmetry.space_group_name_H-M   'P 1'
#
loop_
_entity.id
_entity.type
_entity.pdbx_description
1 polymer ?
#
loop_
_entity_poly.entity_id
_entity_poly.type
_entity_poly.pdbx_seq_one_letter_code
_entity_poly.pdbx_strand_id
1 'polypeptide(L)'
;MPPDTYITSHIHTDGPIPGPHSLLTLVSAAYPRSEGRPISVFTTNIRELPGATLHPLALQSWRRRSEDWLSTRRASRPPAPAMNAYVSWVHRLPGRQVFVTDTADPDYLFLYWYLQRFTGSWPFAGTRGDAELHRRLACTTLCPLTGCRTADAALARTS
;
A
#
# COMPACT_ATOMS: atom_id res chain seq x y z
N MET A 1 1.11 22.82 -17.98
CA MET A 1 0.75 22.07 -16.75
C MET A 1 1.85 21.02 -16.54
N PRO A 2 2.41 20.86 -15.34
CA PRO A 2 3.43 19.84 -15.10
C PRO A 2 2.86 18.44 -15.40
N PRO A 3 3.67 17.49 -15.91
CA PRO A 3 3.21 16.13 -16.18
C PRO A 3 2.74 15.44 -14.89
N ASP A 4 1.77 14.53 -15.03
CA ASP A 4 1.29 13.72 -13.91
C ASP A 4 2.32 12.66 -13.51
N THR A 5 2.51 12.48 -12.20
CA THR A 5 3.19 11.31 -11.63
C THR A 5 2.12 10.43 -11.01
N TYR A 6 2.00 9.20 -11.49
CA TYR A 6 1.02 8.24 -11.01
C TYR A 6 1.60 7.46 -9.83
N ILE A 7 0.83 7.34 -8.75
CA ILE A 7 1.22 6.58 -7.56
C ILE A 7 0.22 5.45 -7.34
N THR A 8 0.71 4.22 -7.30
CA THR A 8 -0.04 3.04 -6.87
C THR A 8 0.47 2.57 -5.51
N SER A 9 -0.35 1.80 -4.81
CA SER A 9 0.03 1.21 -3.51
C SER A 9 -0.44 -0.23 -3.41
N HIS A 10 0.32 -1.00 -2.66
CA HIS A 10 0.02 -2.37 -2.25
C HIS A 10 0.20 -2.44 -0.75
N ILE A 11 -0.79 -2.97 -0.03
CA ILE A 11 -0.74 -3.00 1.43
C ILE A 11 -0.94 -4.41 2.02
N HIS A 12 -0.68 -4.52 3.31
CA HIS A 12 -1.03 -5.68 4.12
C HIS A 12 -1.67 -5.23 5.42
N THR A 13 -2.73 -5.90 5.83
CA THR A 13 -3.52 -5.53 7.00
C THR A 13 -3.76 -6.73 7.90
N ASP A 14 -4.19 -6.47 9.15
CA ASP A 14 -4.69 -7.50 10.06
C ASP A 14 -6.23 -7.63 10.04
N GLY A 15 -6.90 -7.05 9.03
CA GLY A 15 -8.35 -7.18 8.87
C GLY A 15 -8.96 -6.35 7.73
N PRO A 16 -10.29 -6.39 7.56
CA PRO A 16 -10.95 -5.86 6.36
C PRO A 16 -11.16 -4.34 6.33
N ILE A 17 -11.14 -3.65 7.49
CA ILE A 17 -11.41 -2.20 7.58
C ILE A 17 -10.45 -1.48 8.52
N PRO A 18 -10.06 -0.23 8.26
CA PRO A 18 -9.16 0.51 9.14
C PRO A 18 -9.84 0.96 10.42
N GLY A 19 -9.08 1.07 11.51
CA GLY A 19 -9.55 1.50 12.82
C GLY A 19 -9.63 0.34 13.80
N PRO A 20 -10.58 -0.60 13.62
CA PRO A 20 -10.58 -1.87 14.35
C PRO A 20 -9.39 -2.78 13.98
N HIS A 21 -8.84 -2.59 12.78
CA HIS A 21 -7.71 -3.34 12.22
C HIS A 21 -6.60 -2.38 11.75
N SER A 22 -5.38 -2.87 11.75
CA SER A 22 -4.15 -2.15 11.43
C SER A 22 -3.68 -2.41 10.00
N LEU A 23 -3.15 -1.35 9.39
CA LEU A 23 -2.21 -1.41 8.27
C LEU A 23 -0.83 -1.83 8.82
N LEU A 24 -0.28 -2.91 8.28
CA LEU A 24 0.97 -3.55 8.73
C LEU A 24 2.15 -3.26 7.81
N THR A 25 1.91 -3.21 6.51
CA THR A 25 2.93 -2.91 5.51
C THR A 25 2.33 -2.05 4.42
N LEU A 26 3.05 -1.00 4.04
CA LEU A 26 2.72 -0.13 2.91
C LEU A 26 3.87 -0.15 1.92
N VAL A 27 3.55 -0.45 0.66
CA VAL A 27 4.44 -0.30 -0.48
C VAL A 27 3.75 0.64 -1.46
N SER A 28 4.46 1.65 -1.93
CA SER A 28 3.98 2.53 -2.99
C SER A 28 5.06 2.79 -4.01
N ALA A 29 4.66 2.97 -5.26
CA ALA A 29 5.57 3.24 -6.36
C ALA A 29 5.05 4.41 -7.19
N ALA A 30 5.98 5.26 -7.62
CA ALA A 30 5.70 6.45 -8.42
C ALA A 30 6.17 6.25 -9.85
N TYR A 31 5.31 6.54 -10.82
CA TYR A 31 5.53 6.34 -12.24
C TYR A 31 5.37 7.66 -13.01
N PRO A 32 6.31 8.02 -13.90
CA PRO A 32 6.26 9.27 -14.65
C PRO A 32 5.27 9.23 -15.83
N ARG A 33 4.73 8.04 -16.14
CA ARG A 33 3.82 7.74 -17.26
C ARG A 33 2.88 6.62 -16.84
N SER A 34 1.89 6.30 -17.68
CA SER A 34 0.93 5.20 -17.47
C SER A 34 1.54 3.80 -17.62
N GLU A 35 2.86 3.69 -17.77
CA GLU A 35 3.60 2.44 -17.93
C GLU A 35 5.11 2.65 -17.70
N GLY A 36 5.83 1.54 -17.55
CA GLY A 36 7.28 1.52 -17.39
C GLY A 36 7.72 1.29 -15.95
N ARG A 37 9.00 1.60 -15.68
CA ARG A 37 9.60 1.40 -14.36
C ARG A 37 9.25 2.56 -13.42
N PRO A 38 9.06 2.30 -12.12
CA PRO A 38 8.87 3.37 -11.16
C PRO A 38 10.15 4.20 -11.03
N ILE A 39 9.98 5.51 -10.89
CA ILE A 39 11.07 6.47 -10.63
C ILE A 39 11.41 6.57 -9.14
N SER A 40 10.49 6.14 -8.28
CA SER A 40 10.70 6.08 -6.84
C SER A 40 9.78 5.04 -6.22
N VAL A 41 10.25 4.44 -5.12
CA VAL A 41 9.51 3.44 -4.35
C VAL A 41 9.60 3.80 -2.88
N PHE A 42 8.50 3.68 -2.17
CA PHE A 42 8.41 3.81 -0.73
C PHE A 42 7.95 2.49 -0.13
N THR A 43 8.61 2.04 0.92
CA THR A 43 8.21 0.86 1.68
C THR A 43 8.34 1.13 3.17
N THR A 44 7.36 0.71 3.94
CA THR A 44 7.44 0.79 5.40
C THR A 44 6.55 -0.27 6.06
N ASN A 45 7.06 -0.85 7.13
CA ASN A 45 6.28 -1.61 8.07
C ASN A 45 5.74 -0.70 9.17
N ILE A 46 4.50 -0.90 9.57
CA ILE A 46 3.75 -0.03 10.44
C ILE A 46 3.28 -0.86 11.64
N ARG A 47 3.55 -0.34 12.83
CA ARG A 47 3.11 -0.97 14.09
C ARG A 47 1.59 -0.91 14.19
N GLU A 48 1.01 -1.94 14.79
CA GLU A 48 -0.42 -2.05 15.06
C GLU A 48 -0.97 -0.83 15.82
N LEU A 49 -2.23 -0.49 15.55
CA LEU A 49 -2.93 0.58 16.26
C LEU A 49 -3.20 0.15 17.71
N PRO A 50 -3.11 1.08 18.69
CA PRO A 50 -3.61 0.82 20.03
C PRO A 50 -5.09 0.44 19.99
N GLY A 51 -5.43 -0.74 20.53
CA GLY A 51 -6.80 -1.25 20.58
C GLY A 51 -7.31 -1.91 19.31
N ALA A 52 -6.55 -1.92 18.21
CA ALA A 52 -6.89 -2.76 17.06
C ALA A 52 -6.65 -4.24 17.37
N THR A 53 -7.44 -5.10 16.74
CA THR A 53 -7.39 -6.55 16.94
C THR A 53 -7.25 -7.27 15.61
N LEU A 54 -6.61 -8.44 15.63
CA LEU A 54 -6.46 -9.26 14.43
C LEU A 54 -7.81 -9.92 14.07
N HIS A 55 -8.28 -9.69 12.85
CA HIS A 55 -9.51 -10.30 12.34
C HIS A 55 -9.36 -11.83 12.17
N PRO A 56 -10.37 -12.65 12.49
CA PRO A 56 -10.28 -14.11 12.36
C PRO A 56 -9.90 -14.60 10.95
N LEU A 57 -10.43 -13.98 9.90
CA LEU A 57 -10.07 -14.33 8.51
C LEU A 57 -8.62 -13.96 8.18
N ALA A 58 -8.14 -12.80 8.67
CA ALA A 58 -6.74 -12.41 8.50
C ALA A 58 -5.82 -13.38 9.25
N LEU A 59 -6.19 -13.79 10.48
CA LEU A 59 -5.46 -14.80 11.24
C LEU A 59 -5.31 -16.11 10.46
N GLN A 60 -6.38 -16.59 9.82
CA GLN A 60 -6.31 -17.81 9.00
C GLN A 60 -5.32 -17.67 7.84
N SER A 61 -5.29 -16.51 7.17
CA SER A 61 -4.34 -16.21 6.09
C SER A 61 -2.90 -16.14 6.61
N TRP A 62 -2.67 -15.38 7.68
CA TRP A 62 -1.35 -15.18 8.28
C TRP A 62 -0.76 -16.46 8.87
N ARG A 63 -1.57 -17.37 9.40
CA ARG A 63 -1.11 -18.70 9.86
C ARG A 63 -0.45 -19.50 8.75
N ARG A 64 -0.91 -19.37 7.49
CA ARG A 64 -0.29 -20.03 6.33
C ARG A 64 0.93 -19.28 5.80
N ARG A 65 1.15 -18.04 6.23
CA ARG A 65 2.22 -17.12 5.80
C ARG A 65 2.94 -16.54 7.01
N SER A 66 3.34 -17.40 7.95
CA SER A 66 3.91 -16.97 9.24
C SER A 66 5.21 -16.17 9.08
N GLU A 67 6.04 -16.50 8.10
CA GLU A 67 7.26 -15.73 7.79
C GLU A 67 6.96 -14.32 7.27
N ASP A 68 5.94 -14.17 6.42
CA ASP A 68 5.49 -12.85 5.95
C ASP A 68 4.91 -12.04 7.12
N TRP A 69 4.14 -12.68 8.00
CA TRP A 69 3.64 -12.06 9.23
C TRP A 69 4.76 -11.58 10.15
N LEU A 70 5.82 -12.36 10.33
CA LEU A 70 7.00 -11.93 11.08
C LEU A 70 7.72 -10.79 10.36
N SER A 71 7.75 -10.81 9.04
CA SER A 71 8.40 -9.78 8.23
C SER A 71 7.69 -8.44 8.33
N THR A 72 6.36 -8.40 8.48
CA THR A 72 5.61 -7.14 8.70
C THR A 72 5.97 -6.46 10.03
N ARG A 73 6.51 -7.21 11.00
CA ARG A 73 6.88 -6.69 12.33
C ARG A 73 8.31 -6.17 12.39
N ARG A 74 9.17 -6.62 11.48
CA ARG A 74 10.59 -6.24 11.43
C ARG A 74 10.72 -4.75 11.12
N ALA A 75 11.49 -4.04 11.94
CA ALA A 75 11.72 -2.59 11.82
C ALA A 75 10.42 -1.76 11.66
N SER A 76 9.32 -2.23 12.25
CA SER A 76 8.04 -1.52 12.19
C SER A 76 8.12 -0.17 12.91
N ARG A 77 7.55 0.85 12.27
CA ARG A 77 7.52 2.23 12.79
C ARG A 77 6.16 2.53 13.40
N PRO A 78 6.07 3.38 14.43
CA PRO A 78 4.78 3.88 14.89
C PRO A 78 4.02 4.55 13.73
N PRO A 79 2.66 4.47 13.69
CA PRO A 79 1.87 4.95 12.55
C PRO A 79 2.13 6.41 12.17
N ALA A 80 2.18 7.32 13.15
CA ALA A 80 2.37 8.75 12.87
C ALA A 80 3.70 9.06 12.15
N PRO A 81 4.88 8.64 12.67
CA PRO A 81 6.15 8.73 11.95
C PRO A 81 6.15 8.07 10.57
N ALA A 82 5.47 6.94 10.39
CA ALA A 82 5.40 6.25 9.10
C ALA A 82 4.60 7.06 8.07
N MET A 83 3.44 7.60 8.46
CA MET A 83 2.59 8.40 7.58
C MET A 83 3.21 9.76 7.25
N ASN A 84 3.87 10.42 8.22
CA ASN A 84 4.60 11.65 7.95
C ASN A 84 5.76 11.43 6.96
N ALA A 85 6.47 10.30 7.07
CA ALA A 85 7.50 9.93 6.12
C ALA A 85 6.93 9.65 4.72
N TYR A 86 5.74 9.03 4.64
CA TYR A 86 5.03 8.80 3.39
C TYR A 86 4.63 10.10 2.70
N VAL A 87 3.96 11.01 3.40
CA VAL A 87 3.58 12.34 2.88
C VAL A 87 4.81 13.11 2.40
N SER A 88 5.89 13.09 3.19
CA SER A 88 7.15 13.72 2.81
C SER A 88 7.76 13.11 1.55
N TRP A 89 7.62 11.80 1.35
CA TRP A 89 8.05 11.13 0.12
C TRP A 89 7.20 11.58 -1.07
N VAL A 90 5.86 11.60 -0.95
CA VAL A 90 4.94 12.05 -2.01
C VAL A 90 5.27 13.48 -2.46
N HIS A 91 5.49 14.41 -1.52
CA HIS A 91 5.79 15.81 -1.84
C HIS A 91 7.15 16.03 -2.54
N ARG A 92 8.08 15.07 -2.44
CA ARG A 92 9.37 15.14 -3.14
C ARG A 92 9.31 14.57 -4.56
N LEU A 93 8.20 13.94 -4.95
CA LEU A 93 8.04 13.41 -6.29
C LEU A 93 7.88 14.56 -7.30
N PRO A 94 8.44 14.44 -8.52
CA PRO A 94 8.23 15.44 -9.55
C PRO A 94 6.77 15.44 -10.03
N GLY A 95 6.37 16.51 -10.72
CA GLY A 95 5.08 16.56 -11.41
C GLY A 95 3.87 16.74 -10.49
N ARG A 96 2.68 16.45 -11.01
CA ARG A 96 1.43 16.46 -10.25
C ARG A 96 1.12 15.04 -9.75
N GLN A 97 1.11 14.84 -8.43
CA GLN A 97 0.93 13.52 -7.83
C GLN A 97 -0.53 13.07 -7.93
N VAL A 98 -0.79 12.02 -8.70
CA VAL A 98 -2.13 11.42 -8.89
C VAL A 98 -2.12 10.03 -8.30
N PHE A 99 -2.98 9.79 -7.31
CA PHE A 99 -3.14 8.45 -6.74
C PHE A 99 -4.03 7.61 -7.66
N VAL A 100 -3.56 6.41 -8.03
CA VAL A 100 -4.29 5.48 -8.89
C VAL A 100 -4.67 4.26 -8.06
N THR A 101 -5.94 3.87 -8.13
CA THR A 101 -6.48 2.75 -7.35
C THR A 101 -7.54 1.98 -8.13
N ASP A 102 -7.68 0.70 -7.82
CA ASP A 102 -8.88 -0.07 -8.14
C ASP A 102 -9.89 0.10 -7.01
N THR A 103 -11.03 0.74 -7.30
CA THR A 103 -12.07 1.00 -6.29
C THR A 103 -12.81 -0.25 -5.84
N ALA A 104 -12.64 -1.38 -6.53
CA ALA A 104 -13.14 -2.68 -6.07
C ALA A 104 -12.26 -3.26 -4.95
N ASP A 105 -11.02 -2.81 -4.81
CA ASP A 105 -10.09 -3.24 -3.76
C ASP A 105 -10.11 -2.24 -2.58
N PRO A 106 -10.36 -2.69 -1.34
CA PRO A 106 -10.38 -1.80 -0.17
C PRO A 106 -9.00 -1.30 0.26
N ASP A 107 -7.91 -1.69 -0.40
CA ASP A 107 -6.54 -1.31 -0.04
C ASP A 107 -6.35 0.21 0.15
N TYR A 108 -6.94 1.03 -0.71
CA TYR A 108 -6.83 2.49 -0.60
C TYR A 108 -7.56 3.07 0.63
N LEU A 109 -8.56 2.38 1.17
CA LEU A 109 -9.33 2.85 2.34
C LEU A 109 -8.44 2.90 3.58
N PHE A 110 -7.56 1.92 3.75
CA PHE A 110 -6.58 1.91 4.83
C PHE A 110 -5.60 3.07 4.70
N LEU A 111 -5.03 3.27 3.50
CA LEU A 111 -4.11 4.38 3.26
C LEU A 111 -4.78 5.73 3.50
N TYR A 112 -5.97 5.94 2.94
CA TYR A 112 -6.75 7.16 3.15
C TYR A 112 -7.01 7.42 4.64
N TRP A 113 -7.54 6.43 5.36
CA TRP A 113 -7.84 6.56 6.79
C TRP A 113 -6.60 6.87 7.61
N TYR A 114 -5.48 6.20 7.34
CA TYR A 114 -4.22 6.41 8.08
C TYR A 114 -3.66 7.81 7.83
N LEU A 115 -3.68 8.28 6.58
CA LEU A 115 -3.21 9.62 6.26
C LEU A 115 -4.09 10.68 6.93
N GLN A 116 -5.42 10.54 6.85
CA GLN A 116 -6.32 11.47 7.55
C GLN A 116 -6.08 11.47 9.06
N ARG A 117 -5.95 10.29 9.69
CA ARG A 117 -5.76 10.18 11.14
C ARG A 117 -4.45 10.77 11.63
N PHE A 118 -3.35 10.55 10.89
CA PHE A 118 -2.00 10.83 11.39
C PHE A 118 -1.35 12.06 10.80
N THR A 119 -1.82 12.54 9.65
CA THR A 119 -1.27 13.72 8.96
C THR A 119 -2.34 14.76 8.64
N GLY A 120 -3.63 14.41 8.76
CA GLY A 120 -4.75 15.31 8.45
C GLY A 120 -4.85 15.70 6.98
N SER A 121 -4.20 14.96 6.08
CA SER A 121 -4.09 15.34 4.66
C SER A 121 -4.09 14.15 3.72
N TRP A 122 -4.58 14.39 2.49
CA TRP A 122 -4.41 13.51 1.34
C TRP A 122 -3.41 14.18 0.40
N PRO A 123 -2.13 13.73 0.34
CA PRO A 123 -1.03 14.49 -0.29
C PRO A 123 -1.03 14.43 -1.82
N PHE A 124 -2.16 14.06 -2.43
CA PHE A 124 -2.30 13.88 -3.87
C PHE A 124 -3.21 14.97 -4.44
N ALA A 125 -2.89 15.42 -5.65
CA ALA A 125 -3.68 16.40 -6.38
C ALA A 125 -5.04 15.85 -6.83
N GLY A 126 -5.18 14.52 -6.88
CA GLY A 126 -6.42 13.84 -7.19
C GLY A 126 -6.30 12.33 -7.05
N THR A 127 -7.45 11.66 -7.02
CA THR A 127 -7.58 10.21 -7.02
C THR A 127 -8.23 9.75 -8.32
N ARG A 128 -7.61 8.80 -9.00
CA ARG A 128 -8.11 8.17 -10.22
C ARG A 128 -8.48 6.72 -9.92
N GLY A 129 -9.78 6.44 -9.93
CA GLY A 129 -10.30 5.07 -9.92
C GLY A 129 -10.20 4.47 -11.31
N ASP A 130 -9.20 3.63 -11.55
CA ASP A 130 -8.91 3.03 -12.85
C ASP A 130 -8.20 1.68 -12.65
N ALA A 131 -8.99 0.60 -12.66
CA ALA A 131 -8.51 -0.74 -12.35
C ALA A 131 -7.48 -1.27 -13.37
N GLU A 132 -7.61 -0.90 -14.64
CA GLU A 132 -6.67 -1.31 -15.68
C GLU A 132 -5.33 -0.61 -15.49
N LEU A 133 -5.35 0.71 -15.29
CA LEU A 133 -4.14 1.49 -15.02
C LEU A 133 -3.48 1.04 -13.71
N HIS A 134 -4.27 0.80 -12.66
CA HIS A 134 -3.77 0.28 -11.39
C HIS A 134 -3.03 -1.04 -11.58
N ARG A 135 -3.58 -1.97 -12.37
CA ARG A 135 -2.95 -3.27 -12.68
C ARG A 135 -1.66 -3.12 -13.48
N ARG A 136 -1.64 -2.24 -14.48
CA ARG A 136 -0.43 -1.94 -15.29
C ARG A 136 0.70 -1.35 -14.45
N LEU A 137 0.34 -0.59 -13.41
CA LEU A 137 1.25 0.07 -12.49
C LEU A 137 1.35 -0.67 -11.14
N ALA A 138 0.99 -1.95 -11.08
CA ALA A 138 0.98 -2.68 -9.83
C ALA A 138 2.39 -2.76 -9.21
N CYS A 139 2.48 -2.43 -7.92
CA CYS A 139 3.74 -2.43 -7.18
C CYS A 139 3.91 -3.68 -6.30
N THR A 140 3.05 -4.69 -6.43
CA THR A 140 3.06 -5.92 -5.61
C THR A 140 4.40 -6.67 -5.72
N THR A 141 5.05 -6.66 -6.88
CA THR A 141 6.37 -7.29 -7.08
C THR A 141 7.52 -6.56 -6.36
N LEU A 142 7.29 -5.31 -5.93
CA LEU A 142 8.24 -4.52 -5.13
C LEU A 142 8.07 -4.76 -3.63
N CYS A 143 7.07 -5.55 -3.23
CA CYS A 143 6.81 -5.86 -1.84
C CYS A 143 7.90 -6.79 -1.26
N PRO A 144 8.40 -6.50 -0.05
CA PRO A 144 9.42 -7.34 0.59
C PRO A 144 8.88 -8.72 1.02
N LEU A 145 7.57 -8.89 1.14
CA LEU A 145 6.96 -10.15 1.57
C LEU A 145 7.08 -11.21 0.47
N THR A 146 7.49 -12.41 0.85
CA THR A 146 7.78 -13.50 -0.08
C THR A 146 6.53 -13.94 -0.81
N GLY A 147 5.38 -13.98 -0.12
CA GLY A 147 4.10 -14.33 -0.72
C GLY A 147 3.63 -13.40 -1.85
N CYS A 148 4.13 -12.15 -1.89
CA CYS A 148 3.81 -11.20 -2.97
C CYS A 148 4.61 -11.47 -4.24
N ARG A 149 5.79 -12.09 -4.12
CA ARG A 149 6.66 -12.41 -5.26
C ARG A 149 6.25 -13.70 -5.97
N THR A 150 5.49 -14.56 -5.30
CA THR A 150 4.99 -15.84 -5.84
C THR A 150 3.61 -15.75 -6.52
N ALA A 151 2.92 -14.60 -6.43
CA ALA A 151 1.55 -14.45 -6.90
C ALA A 151 1.39 -14.55 -8.44
N ASP A 152 2.47 -14.43 -9.22
CA ASP A 152 2.46 -14.74 -10.67
C ASP A 152 2.18 -16.23 -10.96
N ALA A 153 2.30 -17.14 -9.98
CA ALA A 153 2.08 -18.58 -10.19
C ALA A 153 0.62 -19.04 -10.00
N ALA A 154 -0.26 -18.20 -9.45
CA ALA A 154 -1.67 -18.55 -9.19
C ALA A 154 -2.61 -18.22 -10.35
N LEU A 155 -2.23 -17.28 -11.22
CA LEU A 155 -2.99 -16.91 -12.42
C LEU A 155 -2.69 -17.80 -13.64
N ALA A 156 -1.73 -18.71 -13.55
CA ALA A 156 -1.33 -19.64 -14.61
C ALA A 156 -1.96 -21.06 -14.51
N ARG A 157 -2.91 -21.29 -13.58
CA ARG A 157 -3.53 -22.62 -13.38
C ARG A 157 -5.04 -22.66 -13.61
N THR A 158 -5.55 -21.71 -14.39
CA THR A 158 -6.89 -21.79 -14.97
C THR A 158 -6.81 -21.38 -16.43
N SER A 159 -6.25 -22.27 -17.25
CA SER A 159 -6.38 -22.31 -18.70
C SER A 159 -6.48 -23.78 -19.09
#